data_AF-A0A1M7ZKN6-F1
#
_entry.id   AF-A0A1M7ZKN6-F1
#
_cell.length_a   1.000
_cell.length_b   1.000
_cell.length_c   1.000
_cell.angle_alpha   90.00
_cell.angle_beta   90.00
_cell.angle_gamma   90.00
#
_symmetry.space_group_name_H-M   'P 1'
#
loop_
_entity.id
_entity.type
_entity.pdbx_description
1 polymer ?
#
loop_
_entity_poly.entity_id
_entity_poly.type
_entity_poly.pdbx_seq_one_letter_code
_entity_poly.pdbx_strand_id
1 'polypeptide(L)' 'MTRLGEIFTRKSINKADVARKSGLTSQRIGVLTLDQKAKLTVAELYLIAKAIDEDPCKLLDYVCQDLK' A
#
# COMPACT_ATOMS: atom_id res chain seq x y z
N MET A 1 -0.27 -11.91 4.52
CA MET A 1 -0.78 -10.56 4.20
C MET A 1 0.25 -9.56 4.70
N THR A 2 0.49 -8.47 3.97
CA THR A 2 1.44 -7.41 4.40
C THR A 2 0.73 -6.38 5.28
N ARG A 3 1.48 -5.52 6.00
CA ARG A 3 0.92 -4.37 6.73
C ARG A 3 0.10 -3.46 5.81
N LEU A 4 0.54 -3.28 4.57
CA LEU A 4 -0.24 -2.56 3.56
C LEU A 4 -1.56 -3.27 3.25
N GLY A 5 -1.53 -4.60 3.12
CA GLY A 5 -2.74 -5.42 2.97
C GLY A 5 -3.72 -5.29 4.13
N GLU A 6 -3.23 -5.25 5.37
CA GLU A 6 -4.06 -5.02 6.57
C GLU A 6 -4.79 -3.67 6.50
N ILE A 7 -4.11 -2.60 6.09
CA ILE A 7 -4.73 -1.28 5.90
C ILE A 7 -5.84 -1.36 4.85
N PHE A 8 -5.59 -2.04 3.73
CA PHE A 8 -6.58 -2.19 2.67
C PHE A 8 -7.82 -2.92 3.15
N THR A 9 -7.65 -3.98 3.94
CA THR A 9 -8.77 -4.71 4.55
C THR A 9 -9.51 -3.85 5.59
N ARG A 10 -8.77 -3.23 6.52
CA ARG A 10 -9.35 -2.44 7.63
C ARG A 10 -10.15 -1.23 7.13
N LYS A 11 -9.69 -0.58 6.06
CA LYS A 11 -10.33 0.60 5.47
C LYS A 11 -11.23 0.25 4.27
N SER A 12 -11.44 -1.03 3.97
CA SER A 12 -12.22 -1.49 2.82
C SER A 12 -11.80 -0.84 1.50
N ILE A 13 -10.49 -0.66 1.29
CA ILE A 13 -9.92 0.01 0.12
C ILE A 13 -10.03 -0.91 -1.10
N ASN A 14 -10.58 -0.37 -2.18
CA ASN A 14 -10.68 -1.08 -3.46
C ASN A 14 -9.33 -1.03 -4.21
N LYS A 15 -8.71 -2.21 -4.39
CA LYS A 15 -7.42 -2.36 -5.09
C LYS A 15 -7.44 -1.84 -6.53
N ALA A 16 -8.54 -2.02 -7.25
CA ALA A 16 -8.66 -1.56 -8.64
C ALA A 16 -8.76 -0.03 -8.73
N ASP A 17 -9.43 0.61 -7.78
CA ASP A 17 -9.49 2.07 -7.70
C ASP A 17 -8.10 2.67 -7.37
N VAL A 18 -7.38 2.06 -6.43
CA VAL A 18 -6.01 2.48 -6.10
C VAL A 18 -5.09 2.31 -7.31
N ALA A 19 -5.14 1.18 -8.00
CA ALA A 19 -4.35 0.95 -9.22
C ALA A 19 -4.58 2.08 -10.25
N ARG A 20 -5.85 2.41 -10.51
CA ARG A 20 -6.23 3.51 -11.42
C ARG A 20 -5.69 4.87 -10.97
N LYS A 21 -5.83 5.22 -9.69
CA LYS A 21 -5.42 6.54 -9.14
C LYS A 21 -3.90 6.69 -8.99
N SER A 22 -3.21 5.61 -8.65
CA SER A 22 -1.75 5.60 -8.41
C SER A 22 -0.93 5.39 -9.69
N GLY A 23 -1.56 4.95 -10.79
CA GLY A 23 -0.85 4.56 -12.01
C GLY A 23 -0.16 3.19 -11.91
N LEU A 24 -0.36 2.45 -10.83
CA LEU A 24 0.17 1.10 -10.64
C LEU A 24 -0.78 0.06 -11.25
N THR A 25 -0.26 -1.11 -11.62
CA THR A 25 -1.10 -2.21 -12.11
C THR A 25 -1.85 -2.89 -10.95
N SER A 26 -3.06 -3.39 -11.22
CA SER A 26 -3.83 -4.17 -10.23
C SER A 26 -3.05 -5.39 -9.72
N GLN A 27 -2.25 -6.01 -10.59
CA GLN A 27 -1.34 -7.10 -10.21
C GLN A 27 -0.29 -6.63 -9.21
N ARG A 28 0.33 -5.45 -9.43
CA ARG A 28 1.34 -4.91 -8.52
C ARG A 28 0.75 -4.58 -7.15
N ILE A 29 -0.43 -3.96 -7.10
CA ILE A 29 -1.17 -3.74 -5.83
C ILE A 29 -1.48 -5.07 -5.13
N GLY A 30 -1.88 -6.10 -5.89
CA GLY A 30 -2.10 -7.45 -5.38
C GLY A 30 -0.86 -8.03 -4.70
N VAL A 31 0.29 -7.99 -5.37
CA VAL A 31 1.58 -8.45 -4.83
C VAL A 31 1.95 -7.68 -3.56
N LEU A 32 1.91 -6.35 -3.58
CA LEU A 32 2.27 -5.49 -2.45
C LEU A 32 1.39 -5.70 -1.21
N THR A 33 0.15 -6.15 -1.39
CA THR A 33 -0.80 -6.39 -0.28
C THR A 33 -0.78 -7.82 0.26
N LEU A 34 -0.32 -8.80 -0.52
CA LEU A 34 -0.41 -10.22 -0.18
C LEU A 34 0.95 -10.85 0.15
N ASP A 35 1.99 -10.53 -0.60
CA ASP A 35 3.30 -11.17 -0.53
C ASP A 35 4.25 -10.41 0.43
N GLN A 36 4.62 -11.06 1.53
CA GLN A 36 5.55 -10.49 2.52
C GLN A 36 6.99 -10.35 2.01
N LYS A 37 7.36 -11.05 0.93
CA LYS A 37 8.68 -10.90 0.29
C LYS A 37 8.73 -9.74 -0.69
N ALA A 38 7.57 -9.18 -1.06
CA ALA A 38 7.50 -8.06 -1.97
C ALA A 38 8.12 -6.81 -1.33
N LYS A 39 9.04 -6.18 -2.05
CA LYS A 39 9.60 -4.88 -1.65
C LYS A 39 8.65 -3.78 -2.10
N LEU A 40 8.07 -3.09 -1.12
CA LEU A 40 7.34 -1.83 -1.33
C LEU A 40 8.36 -0.70 -1.43
N THR A 41 8.45 -0.06 -2.59
CA THR A 41 9.34 1.08 -2.77
C THR A 41 8.70 2.36 -2.23
N VAL A 42 9.52 3.36 -1.91
CA VAL A 42 9.04 4.67 -1.42
C VAL A 42 8.13 5.35 -2.44
N ALA A 43 8.44 5.24 -3.73
CA ALA A 43 7.60 5.81 -4.80
C ALA A 43 6.20 5.16 -4.84
N GLU A 44 6.15 3.83 -4.76
CA GLU A 44 4.87 3.10 -4.71
C GLU A 44 4.08 3.45 -3.46
N LEU A 45 4.74 3.50 -2.30
CA LEU A 45 4.11 3.89 -1.05
C LEU A 45 3.49 5.28 -1.15
N TYR A 46 4.25 6.25 -1.68
CA TYR A 46 3.78 7.62 -1.84
C TYR A 46 2.55 7.71 -2.76
N LEU A 47 2.60 7.06 -3.92
CA LEU A 47 1.48 7.05 -4.87
C LEU A 47 0.25 6.35 -4.30
N ILE A 48 0.44 5.24 -3.57
CA ILE A 48 -0.65 4.52 -2.91
C ILE A 48 -1.26 5.38 -1.81
N ALA A 49 -0.45 6.04 -0.97
CA ALA A 49 -0.92 6.94 0.08
C ALA A 49 -1.80 8.05 -0.50
N LYS A 50 -1.34 8.72 -1.57
CA LYS A 50 -2.13 9.74 -2.28
C LYS A 50 -3.42 9.18 -2.89
N ALA A 51 -3.38 7.97 -3.44
CA ALA A 51 -4.56 7.34 -4.04
C ALA A 51 -5.66 6.97 -3.01
N ILE A 52 -5.27 6.72 -1.76
CA ILE A 52 -6.19 6.39 -0.65
C ILE A 52 -6.48 7.60 0.27
N ASP A 53 -6.03 8.80 -0.14
CA ASP A 53 -6.16 10.05 0.60
C ASP A 53 -5.58 10.00 2.01
N GLU A 54 -4.39 9.40 2.13
CA GLU A 54 -3.62 9.30 3.38
C GLU A 54 -2.29 10.03 3.31
N ASP A 55 -1.79 10.36 4.50
CA ASP A 55 -0.45 10.93 4.65
C ASP A 55 0.62 9.85 4.37
N PRO A 56 1.56 10.08 3.44
CA PRO A 56 2.61 9.12 3.11
C PRO A 56 3.52 8.76 4.29
N CYS A 57 3.83 9.72 5.17
CA CYS A 57 4.68 9.47 6.34
C CYS A 57 3.94 8.60 7.35
N LYS A 58 2.65 8.85 7.62
CA LYS A 58 1.84 7.97 8.48
C LYS A 58 1.74 6.55 7.92
N LEU A 59 1.60 6.41 6.60
CA LEU A 59 1.57 5.09 5.96
C LEU A 59 2.93 4.38 6.10
N LEU A 60 4.02 5.11 5.90
CA LEU A 60 5.38 4.59 6.06
C LEU A 60 5.61 4.10 7.50
N ASP A 61 5.32 4.92 8.50
CA ASP A 61 5.48 4.57 9.91
C ASP A 61 4.70 3.30 10.26
N TYR A 62 3.46 3.16 9.77
CA TYR A 62 2.67 1.96 10.00
C TYR A 62 3.26 0.71 9.31
N VAL A 63 3.68 0.83 8.05
CA VAL A 63 4.22 -0.30 7.30
C VAL A 63 5.58 -0.75 7.89
N CYS A 64 6.33 0.18 8.46
CA CYS A 64 7.65 -0.04 9.04
C CYS A 64 7.64 -0.22 10.57
N GLN A 65 6.48 -0.30 11.23
CA GLN A 65 6.36 -0.31 12.70
C GLN A 65 7.09 -1.48 13.40
N ASP A 66 7.41 -2.55 12.67
CA ASP A 66 8.10 -3.72 13.19
C ASP A 66 9.63 -3.65 13.02
N LEU A 67 10.14 -2.58 12.38
CA LEU A 67 11.57 -2.34 12.25
C LEU A 67 12.12 -1.83 13.59
N LYS A 68 13.24 -2.41 14.02
CA LYS A 68 13.99 -2.02 15.23
C LYS A 68 15.18 -1.14 14.87
#